data_AF-A0A0F3MQ73-F1
#
_entry.id   AF-A0A0F3MQ73-F1
#
_cell.length_a   1.000
_cell.length_b   1.000
_cell.length_c   1.000
_cell.angle_alpha   90.00
_cell.angle_beta   90.00
_cell.angle_gamma   90.00
#
_symmetry.space_group_name_H-M   'P 1'
#
loop_
_entity.id
_entity.type
_entity.pdbx_description
1 polymer ?
#
loop_
_entity_poly.entity_id
_entity_poly.type
_entity_poly.pdbx_seq_one_letter_code
_entity_poly.pdbx_strand_id
1 'polypeptide(L)' 'MGISQSKLARDIDVPVTRINNIIKHHRSITADTALRLGKYFNVNPRWWMNMQN' A
#
# COMPACT_ATOMS: atom_id res chain seq x y z
N MET A 1 10.45 2.16 10.74
CA MET A 1 10.38 2.93 9.48
C MET A 1 9.56 4.18 9.76
N GLY A 2 10.17 5.35 9.96
CA GLY A 2 9.48 6.59 10.37
C GLY A 2 8.67 7.27 9.25
N ILE A 3 7.97 6.50 8.41
CA ILE A 3 7.19 7.00 7.27
C ILE A 3 5.74 7.20 7.72
N SER A 4 5.22 8.42 7.56
CA SER A 4 3.81 8.70 7.80
C SER A 4 2.91 8.15 6.68
N GLN A 5 1.65 7.84 6.99
CA GLN A 5 0.67 7.39 5.99
C GLN A 5 0.51 8.39 4.84
N SER A 6 0.55 9.69 5.16
CA SER A 6 0.47 10.78 4.20
C SER A 6 1.70 10.86 3.29
N LYS A 7 2.90 10.63 3.82
CA LYS A 7 4.12 10.54 3.02
C LYS A 7 4.07 9.36 2.07
N LEU A 8 3.75 8.16 2.57
CA LEU A 8 3.62 6.97 1.73
C LEU A 8 2.61 7.21 0.60
N ALA A 9 1.42 7.70 0.95
CA ALA A 9 0.36 7.96 -0.02
C ALA A 9 0.79 8.93 -1.13
N ARG A 10 1.50 10.00 -0.77
CA ARG A 10 2.08 10.96 -1.73
C ARG A 10 3.14 10.30 -2.61
N ASP A 11 4.05 9.54 -2.01
CA ASP A 11 5.17 8.92 -2.72
C ASP A 11 4.71 7.84 -3.71
N ILE A 12 3.58 7.18 -3.43
CA ILE A 12 2.99 6.19 -4.34
C ILE A 12 1.80 6.72 -5.15
N ASP A 13 1.56 8.04 -5.14
CA ASP A 13 0.52 8.72 -5.89
C ASP A 13 -0.89 8.12 -5.69
N VAL A 14 -1.31 7.99 -4.42
CA VAL A 14 -2.66 7.59 -4.04
C VAL A 14 -3.23 8.50 -2.96
N PRO A 15 -4.56 8.59 -2.79
CA PRO A 15 -5.15 9.31 -1.68
C PRO A 15 -4.74 8.71 -0.32
N VAL A 16 -4.47 9.57 0.67
CA VAL A 16 -4.15 9.15 2.06
C VAL A 16 -5.25 8.25 2.63
N THR A 17 -6.51 8.51 2.30
CA THR A 17 -7.66 7.71 2.70
C THR A 17 -7.58 6.26 2.21
N ARG A 18 -6.97 6.01 1.03
CA ARG A 18 -6.75 4.65 0.53
C ARG A 18 -5.81 3.89 1.46
N ILE A 19 -4.69 4.49 1.86
CA ILE A 19 -3.73 3.89 2.79
C ILE A 19 -4.36 3.70 4.17
N ASN A 20 -5.11 4.69 4.66
CA ASN A 20 -5.80 4.60 5.94
C ASN A 20 -6.78 3.42 5.99
N ASN A 21 -7.58 3.24 4.92
CA ASN A 21 -8.54 2.14 4.83
C ASN A 21 -7.86 0.77 4.71
N ILE A 22 -6.71 0.66 4.06
CA ILE A 22 -5.92 -0.58 4.01
C ILE A 22 -5.39 -0.91 5.41
N ILE A 23 -4.81 0.06 6.10
CA ILE A 23 -4.27 -0.13 7.47
C ILE A 23 -5.37 -0.53 8.45
N LYS A 24 -6.57 0.07 8.32
CA LYS A 24 -7.75 -0.28 9.14
C LYS A 24 -8.49 -1.54 8.67
N HIS A 25 -8.02 -2.19 7.61
CA HIS A 25 -8.62 -3.40 7.03
C HIS A 25 -10.06 -3.19 6.50
N HIS A 26 -10.45 -1.94 6.24
CA HIS A 26 -11.68 -1.60 5.53
C HIS A 26 -11.55 -1.78 4.02
N ARG A 27 -10.32 -1.97 3.51
CA ARG A 27 -10.05 -2.17 2.09
C ARG A 27 -8.93 -3.17 1.86
N SER A 28 -9.22 -4.13 1.00
CA SER A 28 -8.25 -5.06 0.40
C SER A 28 -7.19 -4.34 -0.46
N ILE A 29 -5.96 -4.86 -0.49
CA ILE A 29 -4.89 -4.34 -1.35
C ILE A 29 -5.17 -4.79 -2.79
N THR A 30 -5.36 -3.84 -3.71
CA THR A 30 -5.56 -4.15 -5.13
C THR A 30 -4.23 -4.45 -5.83
N ALA A 31 -4.28 -5.09 -7.00
CA ALA A 31 -3.08 -5.34 -7.80
C ALA A 31 -2.30 -4.04 -8.15
N ASP A 32 -2.99 -2.95 -8.49
CA ASP A 32 -2.39 -1.61 -8.67
C ASP A 32 -1.66 -1.14 -7.40
N THR A 33 -2.30 -1.26 -6.24
CA THR A 33 -1.70 -0.86 -4.97
C THR A 33 -0.49 -1.73 -4.63
N ALA A 34 -0.57 -3.04 -4.88
CA ALA A 34 0.53 -3.97 -4.68
C ALA A 34 1.75 -3.66 -5.59
N LEU A 35 1.53 -3.27 -6.84
CA LEU A 35 2.61 -2.84 -7.75
C LEU A 35 3.28 -1.57 -7.24
N ARG A 36 2.49 -0.59 -6.79
CA ARG A 36 2.97 0.68 -6.24
C ARG A 36 3.78 0.48 -4.95
N LEU A 37 3.25 -0.31 -4.01
CA LEU A 37 3.95 -0.68 -2.77
C LEU A 37 5.22 -1.48 -3.06
N GLY A 38 5.17 -2.41 -4.02
CA GLY A 38 6.32 -3.21 -4.41
C GLY A 38 7.47 -2.37 -4.97
N LYS A 39 7.17 -1.36 -5.79
CA LYS A 39 8.16 -0.39 -6.27
C LYS A 39 8.73 0.46 -5.13
N TYR A 40 7.89 0.96 -4.24
CA TYR A 40 8.32 1.85 -3.15
C TYR A 40 9.17 1.13 -2.10
N PHE A 41 8.78 -0.09 -1.71
CA PHE A 41 9.48 -0.86 -0.68
C PHE A 41 10.52 -1.84 -1.24
N ASN A 42 10.70 -1.89 -2.57
CA ASN A 42 11.52 -2.89 -3.25
C ASN A 42 11.15 -4.34 -2.87
N VAL A 43 9.85 -4.61 -2.80
CA VAL A 43 9.27 -5.92 -2.44
C VAL A 43 8.48 -6.47 -3.63
N ASN A 44 8.44 -7.79 -3.78
CA ASN A 44 7.64 -8.42 -4.82
C ASN A 44 6.14 -8.08 -4.65
N PRO A 45 5.46 -7.51 -5.66
CA PRO A 45 4.03 -7.17 -5.60
C PRO A 45 3.11 -8.33 -5.19
N ARG A 46 3.45 -9.57 -5.56
CA ARG A 46 2.64 -10.75 -5.19
C ARG A 46 2.59 -10.99 -3.69
N TRP A 47 3.63 -10.57 -2.97
CA TRP A 47 3.69 -10.67 -1.51
C TRP A 47 2.49 -9.95 -0.86
N TRP A 48 2.17 -8.74 -1.32
CA TRP A 48 1.05 -7.94 -0.81
C TRP A 48 -0.33 -8.52 -1.14
N MET A 49 -0.44 -9.24 -2.26
CA MET A 49 -1.68 -9.94 -2.61
C MET A 49 -1.88 -11.19 -1.72
N ASN A 50 -0.79 -11.89 -1.42
CA ASN A 50 -0.83 -13.08 -0.57
C ASN A 50 -1.18 -12.79 0.89
N MET A 51 -0.94 -11.55 1.38
CA MET A 51 -1.33 -11.13 2.74
C MET A 51 -2.84 -11.05 2.97
N GLN A 52 -3.65 -11.10 1.92
CA GLN A 52 -5.11 -11.00 2.02
C GLN A 52 -5.78 -12.37 2.08
N ASN A 53 -5.01 -13.46 1.92
CA ASN A 53 -5.49 -14.84 2.00
C ASN A 53 -5.30 -15.42 3.40
#